data_AF-A0A8H7X656-F1
#
_entry.id   AF-A0A8H7X656-F1
#
_cell.length_a   1.000
_cell.length_b   1.000
_cell.length_c   1.000
_cell.angle_alpha   90.00
_cell.angle_beta   90.00
_cell.angle_gamma   90.00
#
_symmetry.space_group_name_H-M   'P 1'
#
loop_
_entity.id
_entity.type
_entity.pdbx_description
1 polymer ?
#
loop_
_entity_poly.entity_id
_entity_poly.type
_entity_poly.pdbx_seq_one_letter_code
_entity_poly.pdbx_strand_id
1 'polypeptide(L)'
;MFKAATIGVLLLAIIPVYFGEEIHDELKKVLSQEEPEFRSDKQREAVFAALDQQTPLIVVLPTSGGKTLTFTLLIILRDSGVSIVVVLFNALKKDYIRRLRLAYIEHIIWHYGETRYVPVVVVSADRAATTGFIIYESML
;
A
#
# COMPACT_ATOMS: atom_id res chain seq x y z
N MET A 1 13.92 20.50 46.44
CA MET A 1 13.24 19.26 46.02
C MET A 1 13.42 19.11 44.51
N PHE A 2 14.51 18.45 44.10
CA PHE A 2 14.84 18.23 42.69
C PHE A 2 14.04 17.02 42.20
N LYS A 3 13.14 17.23 41.24
CA LYS A 3 12.42 16.15 40.56
C LYS A 3 13.34 15.61 39.46
N ALA A 4 13.84 14.39 39.65
CA ALA A 4 14.61 13.69 38.64
C ALA A 4 13.74 13.54 37.38
N ALA A 5 14.24 14.04 36.25
CA ALA A 5 13.64 13.77 34.95
C ALA A 5 13.99 12.34 34.56
N THR A 6 12.99 11.47 34.53
CA THR A 6 13.11 10.13 33.95
C THR A 6 13.50 10.27 32.49
N ILE A 7 14.63 9.66 32.13
CA ILE A 7 15.09 9.52 30.74
C ILE A 7 14.03 8.72 30.00
N GLY A 8 13.15 9.42 29.28
CA GLY A 8 12.20 8.82 28.37
C GLY A 8 12.91 8.50 27.07
N VAL A 9 13.22 7.23 26.84
CA VAL A 9 13.50 6.74 25.49
C VAL A 9 12.21 6.92 24.71
N LEU A 10 12.15 7.92 23.83
CA LEU A 10 11.10 8.01 22.83
C LEU A 10 11.20 6.74 22.00
N LEU A 11 10.12 5.94 21.97
CA LEU A 11 10.02 4.82 21.04
C LEU A 11 10.28 5.38 19.64
N LEU A 12 11.40 4.96 19.02
CA LEU A 12 11.57 5.09 17.57
C LEU A 12 10.31 4.49 16.95
N ALA A 13 9.69 5.22 16.02
CA ALA A 13 8.66 4.69 15.16
C ALA A 13 9.07 3.27 14.75
N ILE A 14 8.24 2.28 15.08
CA ILE A 14 8.50 0.89 14.72
C ILE A 14 8.50 0.87 13.20
N ILE A 15 9.68 0.93 12.59
CA ILE A 15 9.83 0.63 11.18
C ILE A 15 9.51 -0.86 11.11
N PRO A 16 8.45 -1.28 10.42
CA PRO A 16 8.13 -2.68 10.25
C PRO A 16 9.33 -3.31 9.53
N VAL A 17 10.02 -4.20 10.23
CA VAL A 17 11.10 -4.99 9.66
C VAL A 17 10.45 -6.24 9.10
N TYR A 18 10.31 -6.28 7.79
CA TYR A 18 9.82 -7.46 7.08
C TYR A 18 10.95 -8.44 6.87
N PHE A 19 10.75 -9.69 7.27
CA PHE A 19 11.71 -10.76 6.99
C PHE A 19 11.53 -11.27 5.55
N GLY A 20 12.61 -11.79 4.96
CA GLY A 20 12.58 -12.31 3.59
C GLY A 20 11.53 -13.41 3.36
N GLU A 21 11.28 -14.24 4.39
CA GLU A 21 10.25 -15.30 4.34
C GLU A 21 8.83 -14.74 4.30
N GLU A 22 8.52 -13.71 5.10
CA GLU A 22 7.20 -13.06 5.12
C GLU A 22 6.89 -12.40 3.77
N ILE A 23 7.87 -11.69 3.20
CA ILE A 23 7.75 -11.10 1.86
C ILE A 23 7.51 -12.20 0.82
N HIS A 24 8.25 -13.30 0.90
CA HIS A 24 8.14 -14.41 -0.04
C HIS A 24 6.77 -15.09 0.03
N ASP A 25 6.24 -15.35 1.23
CA ASP A 25 4.93 -15.96 1.45
C ASP A 25 3.79 -15.08 0.93
N GLU A 26 3.86 -13.76 1.14
CA GLU A 26 2.87 -12.84 0.57
C GLU A 26 2.98 -12.74 -0.95
N LEU A 27 4.20 -12.80 -1.49
CA LEU A 27 4.43 -12.91 -2.93
C LEU A 27 3.77 -14.18 -3.52
N LYS A 28 3.85 -15.32 -2.83
CA LYS A 28 3.19 -16.58 -3.27
C LYS A 28 1.70 -16.38 -3.40
N LYS A 29 1.08 -15.77 -2.37
CA LYS A 29 -0.37 -15.51 -2.34
C LYS A 29 -0.78 -14.56 -3.46
N VAL A 30 -0.07 -13.44 -3.64
CA VAL A 30 -0.43 -12.41 -4.63
C VAL A 30 -0.23 -12.88 -6.06
N LEU A 31 0.85 -13.61 -6.34
CA LEU A 31 1.15 -14.10 -7.68
C LEU A 31 0.48 -15.45 -7.98
N SER A 32 -0.04 -16.14 -6.96
CA SER A 32 -0.56 -17.51 -7.05
C SER A 32 0.48 -18.45 -7.68
N GLN A 33 1.72 -18.38 -7.17
CA GLN A 33 2.88 -19.15 -7.63
C GLN A 33 3.55 -19.83 -6.45
N GLU A 34 3.98 -21.09 -6.62
CA GLU A 34 4.70 -21.85 -5.59
C GLU A 34 6.11 -21.29 -5.33
N GLU A 35 6.75 -20.79 -6.39
CA GLU A 35 8.09 -20.17 -6.37
C GLU A 35 8.01 -18.80 -7.07
N PRO A 36 7.54 -17.76 -6.38
CA PRO A 36 7.35 -16.44 -6.94
C PRO A 36 8.69 -15.73 -7.07
N GLU A 37 8.92 -15.15 -8.25
CA GLU A 37 10.07 -14.30 -8.52
C GLU A 37 9.64 -12.88 -8.85
N PHE A 38 10.48 -11.91 -8.50
CA PHE A 38 10.34 -10.57 -9.04
C PHE A 38 10.62 -10.61 -10.55
N ARG A 39 9.82 -9.90 -11.33
CA ARG A 39 9.98 -9.80 -12.79
C ARG A 39 11.30 -9.16 -13.20
N SER A 40 11.91 -8.37 -12.32
CA SER A 40 13.19 -7.70 -12.53
C SER A 40 13.79 -7.23 -11.21
N ASP A 41 15.11 -7.00 -11.20
CA ASP A 41 15.80 -6.37 -10.09
C ASP A 41 15.22 -5.00 -9.73
N LYS A 42 14.79 -4.22 -10.74
CA LYS A 42 14.18 -2.91 -10.52
C LYS A 42 12.81 -3.00 -9.84
N GLN A 43 12.03 -4.04 -10.12
CA GLN A 43 10.80 -4.28 -9.37
C GLN A 43 11.08 -4.65 -7.92
N ARG A 44 12.09 -5.51 -7.70
CA ARG A 44 12.55 -5.91 -6.37
C ARG A 44 13.00 -4.70 -5.56
N GLU A 45 13.92 -3.89 -6.11
CA GLU A 45 14.40 -2.64 -5.51
C GLU A 45 13.23 -1.72 -5.12
N ALA A 46 12.23 -1.56 -6.00
CA ALA A 46 11.06 -0.73 -5.72
C ALA A 46 10.19 -1.26 -4.57
N VAL A 47 10.03 -2.59 -4.46
CA VAL A 47 9.30 -3.22 -3.34
C VAL A 47 10.01 -2.95 -2.02
N PHE A 48 11.32 -3.22 -1.95
CA PHE A 48 12.08 -3.01 -0.73
C PHE A 48 12.11 -1.53 -0.33
N ALA A 49 12.29 -0.60 -1.28
CA ALA A 49 12.22 0.84 -1.00
C ALA A 49 10.86 1.26 -0.43
N ALA A 50 9.76 0.65 -0.90
CA ALA A 50 8.42 0.93 -0.40
C ALA A 50 8.17 0.35 1.01
N LEU A 51 8.70 -0.85 1.28
CA LEU A 51 8.66 -1.50 2.60
C LEU A 51 9.49 -0.74 3.64
N ASP A 52 10.66 -0.23 3.23
CA ASP A 52 11.51 0.68 4.01
C ASP A 52 10.88 2.07 4.22
N GLN A 53 9.68 2.30 3.68
CA GLN A 53 8.93 3.55 3.78
C GLN A 53 9.69 4.77 3.24
N GLN A 54 10.55 4.57 2.24
CA GLN A 54 11.18 5.69 1.55
C GLN A 54 10.09 6.59 0.96
N THR A 55 10.08 7.86 1.35
CA THR A 55 9.06 8.81 0.92
C THR A 55 9.67 10.19 0.63
N PRO A 56 9.35 10.82 -0.51
CA PRO A 56 8.54 10.28 -1.61
C PRO A 56 9.29 9.22 -2.43
N LEU A 57 8.60 8.16 -2.86
CA LEU A 57 9.15 7.12 -3.75
C LEU A 57 8.55 7.23 -5.15
N ILE A 58 9.40 7.38 -6.16
CA ILE A 58 9.00 7.42 -7.57
C ILE A 58 9.49 6.16 -8.28
N VAL A 59 8.55 5.31 -8.71
CA VAL A 59 8.86 4.03 -9.39
C VAL A 59 8.56 4.13 -10.88
N VAL A 60 9.62 4.17 -11.70
CA VAL A 60 9.51 4.17 -13.17
C VAL A 60 9.92 2.80 -13.70
N LEU A 61 8.97 2.07 -14.27
CA LEU A 61 9.14 0.76 -14.92
C LEU A 61 8.43 0.81 -16.29
N PRO A 62 8.62 -0.14 -17.22
CA PRO A 62 7.79 -0.24 -18.41
C PRO A 62 6.34 -0.64 -18.08
N THR A 63 5.41 -0.42 -19.03
CA THR A 63 4.06 -1.02 -18.96
C THR A 63 4.21 -2.53 -18.96
N SER A 64 3.48 -3.22 -18.06
CA SER A 64 3.68 -4.64 -17.72
C SER A 64 4.95 -4.99 -16.92
N GLY A 65 5.80 -4.00 -16.57
CA GLY A 65 6.98 -4.18 -15.70
C GLY A 65 6.67 -4.50 -14.23
N GLY A 66 5.39 -4.71 -13.87
CA GLY A 66 5.02 -5.21 -12.55
C GLY A 66 4.84 -4.15 -11.45
N LYS A 67 4.65 -2.86 -11.80
CA LYS A 67 4.40 -1.79 -10.81
C LYS A 67 3.25 -2.08 -9.84
N THR A 68 2.19 -2.72 -10.32
CA THR A 68 1.04 -3.05 -9.48
C THR A 68 1.41 -3.94 -8.31
N LEU A 69 2.35 -4.87 -8.49
CA LEU A 69 2.83 -5.71 -7.41
C LEU A 69 3.48 -4.88 -6.30
N THR A 70 4.21 -3.82 -6.66
CA THR A 70 4.98 -3.01 -5.71
C THR A 70 4.12 -2.44 -4.59
N PHE A 71 2.96 -1.88 -4.92
CA PHE A 71 2.08 -1.31 -3.89
C PHE A 71 1.03 -2.31 -3.37
N THR A 72 0.62 -3.32 -4.14
CA THR A 72 -0.25 -4.39 -3.62
C THR A 72 0.44 -5.19 -2.52
N LEU A 73 1.72 -5.53 -2.70
CA LEU A 73 2.48 -6.26 -1.70
C LEU A 73 2.67 -5.41 -0.44
N LEU A 74 2.92 -4.11 -0.60
CA LEU A 74 2.98 -3.17 0.53
C LEU A 74 1.67 -3.14 1.32
N ILE A 75 0.52 -3.12 0.64
CA ILE A 75 -0.81 -3.12 1.27
C ILE A 75 -1.01 -4.35 2.14
N ILE A 76 -0.58 -5.52 1.67
CA ILE A 76 -0.80 -6.79 2.36
C ILE A 76 0.15 -6.92 3.56
N LEU A 77 1.40 -6.49 3.38
CA LEU A 77 2.42 -6.54 4.43
C LEU A 77 2.19 -5.46 5.51
N ARG A 78 1.49 -4.36 5.21
CA ARG A 78 1.19 -3.34 6.23
C ARG A 78 0.03 -3.79 7.09
N ASP A 79 0.37 -4.24 8.30
CA ASP A 79 -0.56 -4.74 9.31
C ASP A 79 -1.47 -3.65 9.93
N SER A 80 -1.23 -2.36 9.62
CA SER A 80 -2.08 -1.25 10.08
C SER A 80 -2.12 -0.07 9.12
N GLY A 81 -3.32 0.50 8.96
CA GLY A 81 -3.57 1.74 8.20
C GLY A 81 -4.43 1.55 6.95
N VAL A 82 -4.82 2.68 6.34
CA VAL A 82 -5.58 2.71 5.09
C VAL A 82 -4.67 3.11 3.94
N SER A 83 -4.66 2.31 2.87
CA SER A 83 -3.96 2.64 1.64
C SER A 83 -4.91 3.24 0.61
N ILE A 84 -4.70 4.51 0.27
CA ILE A 84 -5.41 5.20 -0.80
C ILE A 84 -4.70 4.95 -2.13
N VAL A 85 -5.41 4.35 -3.08
CA VAL A 85 -4.93 4.13 -4.45
C VAL A 85 -5.69 5.03 -5.42
N VAL A 86 -4.98 6.03 -5.94
CA VAL A 86 -5.52 6.96 -6.96
C VAL A 86 -5.29 6.39 -8.35
N VAL A 87 -6.36 6.16 -9.12
CA VAL A 87 -6.31 5.58 -10.47
C VAL A 87 -6.77 6.55 -11.56
N LEU A 88 -5.99 6.66 -12.64
CA LEU A 88 -6.30 7.57 -13.75
C LEU A 88 -7.31 7.01 -14.77
N PHE A 89 -7.37 5.68 -14.96
CA PHE A 89 -8.15 5.07 -16.05
C PHE A 89 -9.13 4.01 -15.57
N ASN A 90 -10.35 4.00 -16.11
CA ASN A 90 -11.41 3.08 -15.69
C ASN A 90 -11.07 1.61 -15.96
N ALA A 91 -10.36 1.28 -17.04
CA ALA A 91 -9.94 -0.10 -17.28
C ALA A 91 -8.87 -0.57 -16.28
N LEU A 92 -7.92 0.31 -15.92
CA LEU A 92 -6.91 0.02 -14.89
C LEU A 92 -7.57 -0.17 -13.52
N LYS A 93 -8.56 0.67 -13.19
CA LYS A 93 -9.39 0.51 -12.00
C LYS A 93 -10.05 -0.87 -11.95
N LYS A 94 -10.72 -1.28 -13.03
CA LYS A 94 -11.39 -2.60 -13.10
C LYS A 94 -10.42 -3.77 -12.92
N ASP A 95 -9.27 -3.74 -13.59
CA ASP A 95 -8.27 -4.81 -13.44
C ASP A 95 -7.67 -4.83 -12.02
N TYR A 96 -7.40 -3.66 -11.43
CA TYR A 96 -6.89 -3.58 -10.06
C TYR A 96 -7.88 -4.13 -9.04
N ILE A 97 -9.15 -3.71 -9.12
CA ILE A 97 -10.24 -4.22 -8.27
C ILE A 97 -10.40 -5.73 -8.41
N ARG A 98 -10.31 -6.26 -9.64
CA ARG A 98 -10.35 -7.71 -9.88
C ARG A 98 -9.23 -8.43 -9.12
N ARG A 99 -8.00 -7.90 -9.11
CA ARG A 99 -6.87 -8.50 -8.39
C ARG A 99 -7.05 -8.44 -6.88
N LEU A 100 -7.54 -7.31 -6.33
CA LEU A 100 -7.83 -7.21 -4.89
C LEU A 100 -8.84 -8.27 -4.44
N ARG A 101 -9.90 -8.51 -5.25
CA ARG A 101 -10.88 -9.57 -4.98
C ARG A 101 -10.27 -10.96 -4.97
N LEU A 102 -9.41 -11.26 -5.96
CA LEU A 102 -8.73 -12.56 -6.05
C LEU A 102 -7.76 -12.79 -4.87
N ALA A 103 -7.17 -11.72 -4.35
CA ALA A 103 -6.31 -11.77 -3.17
C ALA A 103 -7.08 -11.68 -1.84
N TYR A 104 -8.43 -11.68 -1.86
CA TYR A 104 -9.28 -11.53 -0.67
C TYR A 104 -8.98 -10.29 0.18
N ILE A 105 -8.49 -9.22 -0.45
CA ILE A 105 -8.20 -7.95 0.22
C ILE A 105 -9.50 -7.13 0.31
N GLU A 106 -9.90 -6.77 1.52
CA GLU A 106 -11.03 -5.88 1.74
C GLU A 106 -10.74 -4.49 1.15
N HIS A 107 -11.67 -4.01 0.31
CA HIS A 107 -11.49 -2.75 -0.39
C HIS A 107 -12.83 -2.09 -0.72
N ILE A 108 -12.79 -0.78 -0.92
CA ILE A 108 -13.91 0.00 -1.43
C ILE A 108 -13.50 0.85 -2.63
N ILE A 109 -14.49 1.15 -3.47
CA ILE A 109 -14.37 2.19 -4.48
C ILE A 109 -15.03 3.43 -3.90
N TRP A 110 -14.22 4.44 -3.61
CA TRP A 110 -14.71 5.64 -2.97
C TRP A 110 -15.65 6.41 -3.90
N HIS A 111 -16.74 6.89 -3.31
CA HIS A 111 -17.71 7.79 -3.90
C HIS A 111 -18.20 8.76 -2.84
N TYR A 112 -18.84 9.85 -3.26
CA TYR A 112 -19.31 10.86 -2.31
C TYR A 112 -20.31 10.24 -1.31
N GLY A 113 -20.09 10.52 -0.02
CA GLY A 113 -20.90 9.96 1.07
C GLY A 113 -20.41 8.62 1.62
N GLU A 114 -19.38 8.00 1.02
CA GLU A 114 -18.73 6.82 1.58
C GLU A 114 -17.90 7.19 2.82
N THR A 115 -18.08 6.47 3.93
CA THR A 115 -17.44 6.73 5.22
C THR A 115 -16.80 5.49 5.84
N ARG A 116 -16.81 4.35 5.14
CA ARG A 116 -16.20 3.12 5.66
C ARG A 116 -14.68 3.23 5.70
N TYR A 117 -14.11 2.60 6.72
CA TYR A 117 -12.67 2.41 6.90
C TYR A 117 -12.33 0.97 6.54
N VAL A 118 -11.55 0.80 5.48
CA VAL A 118 -11.08 -0.50 4.99
C VAL A 118 -9.60 -0.40 4.61
N PRO A 119 -8.85 -1.51 4.56
CA PRO A 119 -7.43 -1.49 4.24
C PRO A 119 -7.08 -0.82 2.90
N VAL A 120 -7.96 -0.91 1.89
CA VAL A 120 -7.74 -0.30 0.58
C VAL A 120 -8.91 0.56 0.10
N VAL A 121 -8.62 1.83 -0.16
CA VAL A 121 -9.58 2.77 -0.75
C VAL A 121 -9.13 3.13 -2.15
N VAL A 122 -9.93 2.77 -3.15
CA VAL A 122 -9.64 3.10 -4.56
C VAL A 122 -10.46 4.31 -4.98
N VAL A 123 -9.79 5.38 -5.41
CA VAL A 123 -10.41 6.63 -5.87
C VAL A 123 -9.91 6.96 -7.27
N SER A 124 -10.75 7.55 -8.12
CA SER A 124 -10.30 8.02 -9.43
C SER A 124 -9.64 9.39 -9.32
N ALA A 125 -8.67 9.69 -10.19
CA ALA A 125 -7.91 10.93 -10.13
C ALA A 125 -8.79 12.20 -10.22
N ASP A 126 -9.86 12.17 -11.02
CA ASP A 126 -10.86 13.25 -11.12
C ASP A 126 -11.63 13.49 -9.82
N ARG A 127 -11.69 12.50 -8.93
CA ARG A 127 -12.40 12.57 -7.64
C ARG A 127 -11.46 12.81 -6.46
N ALA A 128 -10.21 12.39 -6.56
CA ALA A 128 -9.21 12.51 -5.49
C ALA A 128 -8.93 13.97 -5.11
N ALA A 129 -9.12 14.91 -6.04
CA ALA A 129 -8.94 16.35 -5.79
C ALA A 129 -10.22 17.06 -5.30
N THR A 130 -11.33 16.34 -5.11
CA THR A 130 -12.58 16.95 -4.65
C THR A 130 -12.57 17.20 -3.15
N THR A 131 -13.23 18.28 -2.70
CA THR A 131 -13.37 18.59 -1.27
C THR A 131 -13.96 17.40 -0.48
N GLY A 132 -14.91 16.68 -1.05
CA GLY A 132 -15.51 15.51 -0.40
C GLY A 132 -14.50 14.40 -0.13
N PHE A 133 -13.56 14.16 -1.05
CA PHE A 133 -12.52 13.14 -0.84
C PHE A 133 -11.44 13.62 0.15
N ILE A 134 -11.04 14.90 0.08
CA ILE A 134 -10.07 15.48 1.01
C ILE A 134 -10.62 15.43 2.45
N ILE A 135 -11.92 15.71 2.64
CA ILE A 135 -12.56 15.58 3.94
C ILE A 135 -12.55 14.12 4.42
N TYR A 136 -12.90 13.17 3.55
CA TYR A 136 -12.83 11.75 3.89
C TYR A 136 -11.42 11.31 4.29
N GLU A 137 -10.40 11.70 3.51
CA GLU A 137 -9.00 11.37 3.78
C GLU A 137 -8.51 11.94 5.11
N SER A 138 -8.91 13.17 5.47
CA SER A 138 -8.57 13.77 6.77
C SER A 138 -9.15 13.06 8.00
N MET A 139 -10.05 12.09 7.80
CA MET A 139 -10.65 11.28 8.86
C MET A 139 -9.96 9.92 9.04
N LEU A 140 -9.09 9.51 8.12
CA LEU A 140 -8.32 8.25 8.14
C LEU A 140 -7.11 8.33 9.07
#